data_AF-A0A800APQ0-F1
#
_entry.id   AF-A0A800APQ0-F1
#
_cell.length_a   1.000
_cell.length_b   1.000
_cell.length_c   1.000
_cell.angle_alpha   90.00
_cell.angle_beta   90.00
_cell.angle_gamma   90.00
#
_symmetry.space_group_name_H-M   'P 1'
#
loop_
_entity.id
_entity.type
_entity.pdbx_description
1 polymer ?
#
loop_
_entity_poly.entity_id
_entity_poly.type
_entity_poly.pdbx_seq_one_letter_code
_entity_poly.pdbx_strand_id
1 'polypeptide(L)'
;MEKILTYPNKKLLQISGVVRDFSDPLLIETIEKLKKIVEAKNIKGLSAIQIGVPLRVIVYKDENQNFKTLINPAIFGKSSKIIDSLESDESLPNIKVKVKRNETIKVMYQDLEKNDNFLTLSGDEAIFLQRKIDMIYGAYLFDKLNKKEQKEFFKSYGSYEDACPTYFIKDKILTALRFALVIHTLFLILSLFFNFAKFIQIYNLTIFIIEFLWLIFYAIYAKYETTKYKN
;
A
#
# COMPACT_ATOMS: atom_id res chain seq x y z
N MET A 1 25.90 8.17 -1.71
CA MET A 1 25.03 8.18 -0.52
C MET A 1 23.63 7.81 -0.97
N GLU A 2 23.11 6.66 -0.54
CA GLU A 2 21.72 6.29 -0.84
C GLU A 2 20.76 7.26 -0.13
N LYS A 3 19.72 7.67 -0.85
CA LYS A 3 18.76 8.68 -0.41
C LYS A 3 17.58 7.99 0.26
N ILE A 4 17.16 8.48 1.42
CA ILE A 4 15.88 8.08 2.04
C ILE A 4 14.77 8.39 1.05
N LEU A 5 13.96 7.39 0.73
CA LEU A 5 12.80 7.54 -0.14
C LEU A 5 11.80 8.48 0.54
N THR A 6 11.36 9.48 -0.22
CA THR A 6 10.33 10.43 0.19
C THR A 6 9.05 10.14 -0.58
N TYR A 7 7.92 10.42 0.04
CA TYR A 7 6.63 10.47 -0.64
C TYR A 7 6.69 11.43 -1.86
N PRO A 8 6.05 11.12 -3.00
CA PRO A 8 5.10 10.01 -3.29
C PRO A 8 5.75 8.75 -3.92
N ASN A 9 6.88 8.25 -3.42
CA ASN A 9 7.46 7.02 -3.96
C ASN A 9 6.62 5.76 -3.61
N LYS A 10 6.11 5.06 -4.63
CA LYS A 10 5.27 3.84 -4.47
C LYS A 10 5.93 2.72 -3.66
N LYS A 11 7.26 2.63 -3.67
CA LYS A 11 7.97 1.59 -2.90
C LYS A 11 7.69 1.71 -1.41
N LEU A 12 7.40 2.91 -0.90
CA LEU A 12 7.05 3.11 0.50
C LEU A 12 5.78 2.33 0.90
N LEU A 13 4.79 2.20 0.01
CA LEU A 13 3.54 1.51 0.29
C LEU A 13 3.64 -0.02 0.28
N GLN A 14 4.79 -0.59 -0.08
CA GLN A 14 4.92 -2.03 -0.15
C GLN A 14 4.98 -2.65 1.25
N ILE A 15 4.18 -3.70 1.45
CA ILE A 15 4.27 -4.53 2.66
C ILE A 15 5.59 -5.28 2.60
N SER A 16 6.40 -5.13 3.65
CA SER A 16 7.71 -5.75 3.71
C SER A 16 7.62 -7.26 3.94
N GLY A 17 8.44 -8.01 3.21
CA GLY A 17 8.58 -9.46 3.31
C GLY A 17 9.26 -9.88 4.61
N VAL A 18 8.82 -11.03 5.13
CA VAL A 18 9.46 -11.70 6.28
C VAL A 18 10.84 -12.18 5.86
N VAL A 19 11.85 -11.86 6.64
CA VAL A 19 13.21 -12.36 6.47
C VAL A 19 13.24 -13.82 6.91
N ARG A 20 13.59 -14.73 6.00
CA ARG A 20 13.66 -16.18 6.28
C ARG A 20 15.10 -16.68 6.31
N ASP A 21 15.93 -16.14 5.43
CA ASP A 21 17.35 -16.46 5.36
C ASP A 21 18.16 -15.30 5.98
N PHE A 22 18.89 -15.61 7.05
CA PHE A 22 19.73 -14.66 7.79
C PHE A 22 21.17 -14.66 7.28
N SER A 23 21.54 -15.66 6.48
CA SER A 23 22.85 -15.74 5.82
C SER A 23 22.89 -15.00 4.49
N ASP A 24 21.74 -14.46 4.03
CA ASP A 24 21.64 -13.69 2.80
C ASP A 24 22.54 -12.43 2.88
N PRO A 25 23.55 -12.29 1.99
CA PRO A 25 24.40 -11.11 1.94
C PRO A 25 23.60 -9.81 1.79
N LEU A 26 22.45 -9.85 1.11
CA LEU A 26 21.58 -8.69 0.93
C LEU A 26 21.06 -8.15 2.27
N LEU A 27 20.74 -9.04 3.22
CA LEU A 27 20.26 -8.65 4.55
C LEU A 27 21.36 -7.90 5.31
N ILE A 28 22.57 -8.45 5.31
CA ILE A 28 23.74 -7.88 6.01
C ILE A 28 24.08 -6.52 5.41
N GLU A 29 24.16 -6.44 4.07
CA GLU A 29 24.39 -5.19 3.35
C GLU A 29 23.32 -4.14 3.68
N THR A 30 22.05 -4.55 3.73
CA THR A 30 20.92 -3.67 4.08
C THR A 30 21.07 -3.12 5.49
N ILE A 31 21.42 -3.96 6.47
CA ILE A 31 21.58 -3.55 7.86
C ILE A 31 22.74 -2.56 8.01
N GLU A 32 23.88 -2.83 7.36
CA GLU A 32 25.02 -1.91 7.36
C GLU A 32 24.68 -0.57 6.71
N LYS A 33 23.94 -0.59 5.59
CA LYS A 33 23.44 0.61 4.93
C LYS A 33 22.54 1.43 5.85
N LEU A 34 21.61 0.79 6.54
CA LEU A 34 20.74 1.45 7.51
C LEU A 34 21.57 2.11 8.63
N LYS A 35 22.52 1.39 9.23
CA LYS A 35 23.42 1.94 10.27
C LYS A 35 24.18 3.17 9.77
N LYS A 36 24.80 3.10 8.59
CA LYS A 36 25.53 4.21 7.98
C LYS A 36 24.65 5.44 7.76
N ILE A 37 23.41 5.26 7.29
CA ILE A 37 22.47 6.37 7.08
C ILE A 37 22.02 6.98 8.41
N VAL A 38 21.71 6.13 9.40
CA VAL A 38 21.31 6.55 10.74
C VAL A 38 22.40 7.41 11.39
N GLU A 39 23.66 7.00 11.25
CA GLU A 39 24.81 7.75 11.75
C GLU A 39 25.05 9.05 10.97
N ALA A 40 25.11 8.97 9.63
CA ALA A 40 25.39 10.13 8.79
C ALA A 40 24.35 11.26 8.91
N LYS A 41 23.09 10.91 9.19
CA LYS A 41 22.00 11.89 9.37
C LYS A 41 21.70 12.21 10.84
N ASN A 42 22.38 11.58 11.79
CA ASN A 42 22.13 11.70 13.23
C ASN A 42 20.64 11.54 13.60
N ILE A 43 19.98 10.54 13.02
CA ILE A 43 18.57 10.22 13.29
C ILE A 43 18.45 9.07 14.29
N LYS A 44 17.28 8.92 14.94
CA LYS A 44 17.05 7.87 15.93
C LYS A 44 17.07 6.47 15.31
N GLY A 45 16.58 6.31 14.08
CA GLY A 45 16.58 5.02 13.39
C GLY A 45 15.79 5.03 12.09
N LEU A 46 15.87 3.93 11.35
CA LEU A 46 15.32 3.80 10.00
C LEU A 46 14.85 2.37 9.74
N SER A 47 13.80 2.21 8.93
CA SER A 47 13.35 0.90 8.43
C SER A 47 13.84 0.64 7.01
N ALA A 48 14.03 -0.63 6.64
CA ALA A 48 14.54 -1.01 5.32
C ALA A 48 13.65 -0.48 4.16
N ILE A 49 12.33 -0.42 4.37
CA ILE A 49 11.40 0.10 3.37
C ILE A 49 11.69 1.58 3.01
N GLN A 50 12.25 2.37 3.94
CA GLN A 50 12.59 3.77 3.71
C GLN A 50 13.78 3.95 2.76
N ILE A 51 14.58 2.91 2.52
CA ILE A 51 15.63 2.89 1.49
C ILE A 51 15.20 2.09 0.25
N GLY A 52 13.93 1.66 0.20
CA GLY A 52 13.36 0.93 -0.94
C GLY A 52 13.60 -0.58 -0.92
N VAL A 53 13.99 -1.13 0.22
CA VAL A 53 14.20 -2.57 0.42
C VAL A 53 13.01 -3.11 1.23
N PRO A 54 12.08 -3.89 0.63
CA PRO A 54 10.86 -4.35 1.30
C PRO A 54 11.13 -5.56 2.20
N LEU A 55 12.03 -5.40 3.19
CA LEU A 55 12.33 -6.39 4.22
C LEU A 55 11.89 -5.88 5.59
N ARG A 56 11.40 -6.78 6.45
CA ARG A 56 10.99 -6.45 7.83
C ARG A 56 12.21 -6.26 8.73
N VAL A 57 12.96 -5.20 8.50
CA VAL A 57 14.18 -4.86 9.22
C VAL A 57 14.10 -3.41 9.68
N ILE A 58 14.38 -3.19 10.95
CA ILE A 58 14.44 -1.86 11.58
C ILE A 58 15.78 -1.75 12.30
N VAL A 59 16.49 -0.65 12.09
CA VAL A 59 17.72 -0.32 12.82
C VAL A 59 17.50 1.00 13.55
N TYR A 60 17.79 1.05 14.83
CA TYR A 60 17.71 2.28 15.62
C TYR A 60 18.79 2.34 16.70
N LYS A 61 19.08 3.55 17.19
CA LYS A 61 19.94 3.79 18.34
C LYS A 61 19.10 3.83 19.61
N ASP A 62 19.45 3.01 20.58
CA ASP A 62 18.83 3.06 21.91
C ASP A 62 19.29 4.30 22.70
N GLU A 63 18.78 4.47 23.92
CA GLU A 63 19.15 5.58 24.82
C GLU A 63 20.66 5.67 25.08
N ASN A 64 21.37 4.54 25.03
CA ASN A 64 22.81 4.45 25.21
C ASN A 64 23.60 4.70 23.90
N GLN A 65 22.93 5.14 22.83
CA GLN A 65 23.50 5.35 21.49
C GLN A 65 24.00 4.06 20.82
N ASN A 66 23.61 2.89 21.31
CA ASN A 66 23.98 1.61 20.72
C ASN A 66 22.99 1.23 19.61
N PHE A 67 23.52 0.71 18.50
CA PHE A 67 22.69 0.22 17.40
C PHE A 67 21.98 -1.08 17.77
N LYS A 68 20.65 -1.05 17.77
CA LYS A 68 19.80 -2.24 17.80
C LYS A 68 19.22 -2.53 16.43
N THR A 69 19.28 -3.80 16.03
CA THR A 69 18.71 -4.28 14.76
C THR A 69 17.60 -5.27 15.09
N LEU A 70 16.41 -4.98 14.58
CA LEU A 70 15.21 -5.77 14.82
C LEU A 70 14.78 -6.38 13.49
N ILE A 71 14.86 -7.71 13.41
CA ILE A 71 14.43 -8.48 12.25
C ILE A 71 13.07 -9.10 12.57
N ASN A 72 12.16 -9.07 11.61
CA ASN A 72 10.78 -9.54 11.74
C ASN A 72 10.03 -9.05 12.99
N PRO A 73 10.12 -7.75 13.37
CA PRO A 73 9.49 -7.30 14.61
C PRO A 73 7.96 -7.39 14.53
N ALA A 74 7.36 -7.83 15.64
CA ALA A 74 5.91 -7.91 15.82
C ALA A 74 5.49 -7.46 17.22
N ILE A 75 4.45 -6.64 17.30
CA ILE A 75 3.88 -6.20 18.58
C ILE A 75 2.92 -7.29 19.06
N PHE A 76 3.23 -7.92 20.20
CA PHE A 76 2.38 -8.96 20.81
C PHE A 76 1.62 -8.48 22.04
N GLY A 77 1.98 -7.32 22.60
CA GLY A 77 1.31 -6.73 23.76
C GLY A 77 1.28 -5.21 23.70
N LYS A 78 0.20 -4.61 24.19
CA LYS A 78 -0.01 -3.16 24.24
C LYS A 78 -0.65 -2.78 25.57
N SER A 79 -0.28 -1.63 26.14
CA SER A 79 -0.97 -1.06 27.29
C SER A 79 -2.34 -0.51 26.92
N SER A 80 -3.27 -0.48 27.88
CA SER A 80 -4.56 0.19 27.75
C SER A 80 -4.43 1.72 27.67
N LYS A 81 -3.37 2.29 28.25
CA LYS A 81 -3.10 3.72 28.22
C LYS A 81 -2.68 4.17 26.82
N ILE A 82 -3.45 5.12 26.28
CA ILE A 82 -3.25 5.75 24.97
C ILE A 82 -2.80 7.19 25.21
N ILE A 83 -1.80 7.61 24.46
CA ILE A 83 -1.25 8.97 24.48
C ILE A 83 -1.37 9.59 23.10
N ASP A 84 -1.56 10.91 23.08
CA ASP A 84 -1.49 11.70 21.86
C ASP A 84 -0.02 12.06 21.59
N SER A 85 0.49 11.71 20.41
CA SER A 85 1.85 12.04 19.98
C SER A 85 1.85 12.90 18.74
N LEU A 86 2.73 13.90 18.69
CA LEU A 86 2.98 14.70 17.49
C LEU A 86 4.16 14.08 16.73
N GLU A 87 3.88 13.38 15.64
CA GLU A 87 4.86 12.58 14.89
C GLU A 87 5.22 13.21 13.55
N SER A 88 6.50 13.12 13.17
CA SER A 88 7.02 13.41 11.82
C SER A 88 8.04 12.35 11.39
N ASP A 89 8.08 12.00 10.12
CA ASP A 89 8.97 10.95 9.58
C ASP A 89 9.87 11.48 8.45
N GLU A 90 11.07 10.90 8.32
CA GLU A 90 12.07 11.29 7.32
C GLU A 90 11.60 11.07 5.87
N SER A 91 10.69 10.11 5.65
CA SER A 91 10.08 9.84 4.36
C SER A 91 8.92 10.81 4.03
N LEU A 92 8.47 11.59 5.01
CA LEU A 92 7.37 12.54 4.92
C LEU A 92 7.84 13.94 5.39
N PRO A 93 8.75 14.58 4.63
CA PRO A 93 9.28 15.88 5.00
C PRO A 93 8.14 16.91 5.08
N ASN A 94 8.16 17.75 6.12
CA ASN A 94 7.20 18.83 6.39
C ASN A 94 5.81 18.41 6.89
N ILE A 95 5.65 17.17 7.34
CA ILE A 95 4.38 16.67 7.88
C ILE A 95 4.52 16.37 9.35
N LYS A 96 3.64 16.98 10.15
CA LYS A 96 3.48 16.71 11.58
C LYS A 96 2.03 16.32 11.83
N VAL A 97 1.82 15.11 12.32
CA VAL A 97 0.48 14.57 12.56
C VAL A 97 0.31 14.25 14.03
N LYS A 98 -0.86 14.57 14.58
CA LYS A 98 -1.25 14.14 15.90
C LYS A 98 -1.85 12.73 15.82
N VAL A 99 -1.15 11.73 16.35
CA VAL A 99 -1.51 10.30 16.28
C VAL A 99 -1.69 9.75 17.70
N LYS A 100 -2.69 8.87 17.87
CA LYS A 100 -2.90 8.13 19.11
C LYS A 100 -2.02 6.88 19.14
N ARG A 101 -1.19 6.73 20.17
CA ARG A 101 -0.27 5.60 20.37
C ARG A 101 -0.47 4.94 21.72
N ASN A 102 -0.16 3.66 21.81
CA ASN A 102 -0.07 2.98 23.11
C ASN A 102 1.20 3.46 23.80
N GLU A 103 1.07 3.86 25.07
CA GLU A 103 2.21 4.35 25.87
C GLU A 103 3.29 3.28 26.05
N THR A 104 2.88 2.03 26.24
CA THR A 104 3.78 0.89 26.41
C THR A 104 3.43 -0.22 25.41
N ILE A 105 4.46 -0.81 24.82
CA ILE A 105 4.35 -1.94 23.90
C ILE A 105 5.30 -3.06 24.30
N LYS A 106 4.90 -4.29 23.95
CA LYS A 106 5.76 -5.46 23.98
C LYS A 106 5.97 -5.95 22.56
N VAL A 107 7.23 -6.05 22.16
CA VAL A 107 7.66 -6.40 20.80
C VAL A 107 8.51 -7.66 20.87
N MET A 108 8.18 -8.64 20.03
CA MET A 108 9.04 -9.76 19.74
C MET A 108 9.80 -9.49 18.44
N TYR A 109 11.06 -9.87 18.38
CA TYR A 109 11.91 -9.68 17.20
C TYR A 109 13.02 -10.72 17.19
N GLN A 110 13.69 -10.85 16.04
CA GLN A 110 14.85 -11.71 15.86
C GLN A 110 16.11 -10.85 15.71
N ASP A 111 17.21 -11.31 16.30
CA ASP A 111 18.54 -10.74 16.08
C ASP A 111 19.22 -11.38 14.85
N LEU A 112 20.44 -10.94 14.53
CA LEU A 112 21.23 -11.47 13.42
C LEU A 112 21.56 -12.96 13.56
N GLU A 113 21.58 -13.47 14.79
CA GLU A 113 21.86 -14.87 15.12
C GLU A 113 20.59 -15.73 15.10
N LYS A 114 19.43 -15.14 14.74
CA LYS A 114 18.11 -15.78 14.71
C LYS A 114 17.59 -16.16 16.10
N ASN A 115 18.08 -15.52 17.15
CA ASN A 115 17.51 -15.69 18.48
C ASN A 115 16.26 -14.82 18.63
N ASP A 116 15.19 -15.41 19.15
CA ASP A 116 13.97 -14.68 19.49
C ASP A 116 14.19 -13.86 20.75
N ASN A 117 13.97 -12.56 20.63
CA ASN A 117 14.14 -11.57 21.69
C ASN A 117 12.83 -10.85 21.97
N PHE A 118 12.65 -10.45 23.23
CA PHE A 118 11.47 -9.72 23.69
C PHE A 118 11.89 -8.38 24.26
N LEU A 119 11.18 -7.33 23.85
CA LEU A 119 11.43 -5.96 24.26
C LEU A 119 10.14 -5.38 24.84
N THR A 120 10.23 -4.77 26.03
CA THR A 120 9.16 -3.93 26.56
C THR A 120 9.66 -2.49 26.54
N LEU A 121 8.95 -1.64 25.80
CA LEU A 121 9.28 -0.22 25.66
C LEU A 121 8.13 0.63 26.15
N SER A 122 8.45 1.80 26.70
CA SER A 122 7.50 2.83 27.09
C SER A 122 7.88 4.20 26.50
N GLY A 123 6.93 5.13 26.48
CA GLY A 123 7.16 6.52 26.09
C GLY A 123 7.62 6.70 24.64
N ASP A 124 8.61 7.57 24.43
CA ASP A 124 9.05 7.99 23.09
C ASP A 124 9.70 6.85 22.27
N GLU A 125 10.35 5.88 22.92
CA GLU A 125 10.85 4.69 22.22
C GLU A 125 9.72 3.80 21.73
N ALA A 126 8.67 3.62 22.54
CA ALA A 126 7.50 2.85 22.13
C ALA A 126 6.76 3.51 20.96
N ILE A 127 6.61 4.83 20.99
CA ILE A 127 6.00 5.61 19.88
C ILE A 127 6.84 5.45 18.61
N PHE A 128 8.15 5.66 18.71
CA PHE A 128 9.07 5.55 17.59
C PHE A 128 9.01 4.17 16.94
N LEU A 129 9.06 3.11 17.76
CA LEU A 129 9.07 1.74 17.25
C LEU A 129 7.72 1.35 16.66
N GLN A 130 6.59 1.76 17.27
CA GLN A 130 5.26 1.60 16.67
C GLN A 130 5.20 2.20 15.27
N ARG A 131 5.73 3.42 15.08
CA ARG A 131 5.76 4.08 13.78
C ARG A 131 6.58 3.32 12.76
N LYS A 132 7.80 2.90 13.11
CA LYS A 132 8.66 2.14 12.17
C LYS A 132 8.08 0.76 11.87
N ILE A 133 7.40 0.13 12.83
CA ILE A 133 6.65 -1.12 12.63
C ILE A 133 5.48 -0.90 11.68
N ASP A 134 4.69 0.16 11.82
CA ASP A 134 3.60 0.45 10.88
C ASP A 134 4.11 0.50 9.43
N MET A 135 5.27 1.15 9.20
CA MET A 135 5.87 1.30 7.87
C MET A 135 6.25 -0.02 7.22
N ILE A 136 6.81 -0.98 7.97
CA ILE A 136 7.14 -2.30 7.42
C ILE A 136 5.88 -3.11 7.07
N TYR A 137 4.74 -2.79 7.69
CA TYR A 137 3.43 -3.34 7.36
C TYR A 137 2.64 -2.49 6.33
N GLY A 138 3.29 -1.50 5.72
CA GLY A 138 2.72 -0.68 4.65
C GLY A 138 1.82 0.48 5.11
N ALA A 139 1.80 0.79 6.41
CA ALA A 139 1.03 1.90 6.97
C ALA A 139 1.93 3.08 7.35
N TYR A 140 1.50 4.30 7.01
CA TYR A 140 2.26 5.54 7.23
C TYR A 140 1.45 6.55 8.03
N LEU A 141 2.10 7.67 8.40
CA LEU A 141 1.46 8.74 9.18
C LEU A 141 0.25 9.35 8.48
N PHE A 142 0.26 9.44 7.14
CA PHE A 142 -0.88 9.98 6.40
C PHE A 142 -2.13 9.10 6.48
N ASP A 143 -1.99 7.78 6.71
CA ASP A 143 -3.14 6.89 6.91
C ASP A 143 -3.87 7.15 8.24
N LYS A 144 -3.19 7.81 9.18
CA LYS A 144 -3.73 8.18 10.50
C LYS A 144 -4.39 9.57 10.51
N LEU A 145 -4.27 10.34 9.41
CA LEU A 145 -4.91 11.65 9.26
C LEU A 145 -6.43 11.52 9.12
N ASN A 146 -7.16 12.58 9.47
CA ASN A 146 -8.59 12.66 9.17
C ASN A 146 -8.84 12.80 7.66
N LYS A 147 -10.03 12.39 7.18
CA LYS A 147 -10.37 12.45 5.73
C LYS A 147 -10.13 13.83 5.09
N LYS A 148 -10.37 14.92 5.83
CA LYS A 148 -10.14 16.29 5.34
C LYS A 148 -8.64 16.57 5.17
N GLU A 149 -7.85 16.27 6.20
CA GLU A 149 -6.40 16.44 6.20
C GLU A 149 -5.71 15.54 5.18
N GLN A 150 -6.19 14.30 5.00
CA GLN A 150 -5.72 13.40 3.93
C GLN A 150 -5.94 14.03 2.56
N LYS A 151 -7.12 14.61 2.30
CA LYS A 151 -7.43 15.26 1.02
C LYS A 151 -6.52 16.45 0.75
N GLU A 152 -6.24 17.26 1.77
CA GLU A 152 -5.30 18.39 1.68
C GLU A 152 -3.85 17.91 1.46
N PHE A 153 -3.45 16.82 2.13
CA PHE A 153 -2.16 16.18 1.94
C PHE A 153 -1.97 15.70 0.49
N PHE A 154 -2.90 14.91 -0.04
CA PHE A 154 -2.83 14.42 -1.43
C PHE A 154 -2.88 15.54 -2.46
N LYS A 155 -3.56 16.66 -2.14
CA LYS A 155 -3.56 17.85 -2.99
C LYS A 155 -2.21 18.57 -2.99
N SER A 156 -1.52 18.63 -1.85
CA SER A 156 -0.29 19.42 -1.68
C SER A 156 0.97 18.67 -2.11
N TYR A 157 1.03 17.36 -1.86
CA TYR A 157 2.22 16.53 -2.09
C TYR A 157 2.11 15.61 -3.33
N GLY A 158 1.00 15.73 -4.07
CA GLY A 158 0.67 14.83 -5.17
C GLY A 158 0.05 13.52 -4.68
N SER A 159 -0.80 12.93 -5.51
CA SER A 159 -1.20 11.54 -5.35
C SER A 159 -0.17 10.63 -6.01
N TYR A 160 -0.17 9.34 -5.70
CA TYR A 160 0.61 8.37 -6.49
C TYR A 160 0.11 8.41 -7.93
N GLU A 161 0.85 9.05 -8.83
CA GLU A 161 0.40 9.36 -10.21
C GLU A 161 0.17 8.14 -11.10
N ASP A 162 0.42 6.92 -10.63
CA ASP A 162 0.19 5.70 -11.39
C ASP A 162 -0.34 4.56 -10.49
N ALA A 163 -1.26 4.85 -9.57
CA ALA A 163 -1.99 3.76 -8.93
C ALA A 163 -2.83 3.05 -10.00
N CYS A 164 -2.65 1.72 -10.11
CA CYS A 164 -3.59 0.88 -10.83
C CYS A 164 -4.99 1.23 -10.29
N PRO A 165 -5.90 1.75 -11.12
CA PRO A 165 -7.14 2.32 -10.61
C PRO A 165 -7.92 1.21 -9.90
N THR A 166 -8.49 1.52 -8.74
CA THR A 166 -9.28 0.55 -7.94
C THR A 166 -10.54 0.07 -8.68
N TYR A 167 -10.89 0.76 -9.76
CA TYR A 167 -11.92 0.37 -10.73
C TYR A 167 -11.36 0.57 -12.14
N PHE A 168 -11.43 -0.44 -13.00
CA PHE A 168 -11.01 -0.29 -14.39
C PHE A 168 -12.15 0.26 -15.24
N ILE A 169 -11.82 1.05 -16.25
CA ILE A 169 -12.83 1.55 -17.19
C ILE A 169 -13.40 0.39 -18.01
N LYS A 170 -12.59 -0.64 -18.33
CA LYS A 170 -13.09 -1.89 -18.94
C LYS A 170 -14.21 -2.54 -18.12
N ASP A 171 -14.20 -2.45 -16.79
CA ASP A 171 -15.22 -3.10 -15.95
C ASP A 171 -16.57 -2.38 -16.09
N LYS A 172 -16.58 -1.06 -16.25
CA LYS A 172 -17.80 -0.30 -16.58
C LYS A 172 -18.30 -0.62 -17.98
N ILE A 173 -17.41 -0.71 -18.96
CA ILE A 173 -17.78 -1.09 -20.34
C ILE A 173 -18.40 -2.49 -20.34
N LEU A 174 -17.80 -3.46 -19.63
CA LEU A 174 -18.31 -4.82 -19.51
C LEU A 174 -19.66 -4.85 -18.79
N THR A 175 -19.85 -4.03 -17.76
CA THR A 175 -21.13 -3.95 -17.04
C THR A 175 -22.24 -3.39 -17.93
N ALA A 176 -21.94 -2.34 -18.72
CA ALA A 176 -22.90 -1.81 -19.71
C ALA A 176 -23.25 -2.85 -20.78
N LEU A 177 -22.25 -3.61 -21.26
CA LEU A 177 -22.46 -4.68 -22.23
C LEU A 177 -23.33 -5.82 -21.67
N ARG A 178 -23.11 -6.23 -20.42
CA ARG A 178 -23.97 -7.22 -19.73
C ARG A 178 -25.41 -6.74 -19.62
N PHE A 179 -25.62 -5.46 -19.30
CA PHE A 179 -26.95 -4.90 -19.19
C PHE A 179 -27.66 -4.86 -20.55
N ALA A 180 -26.96 -4.48 -21.63
CA ALA A 180 -27.46 -4.52 -23.00
C ALA A 180 -27.89 -5.95 -23.41
N LEU A 181 -27.06 -6.96 -23.13
CA LEU A 181 -27.36 -8.37 -23.40
C LEU A 181 -28.62 -8.86 -22.65
N VAL A 182 -28.77 -8.47 -21.38
CA VAL A 182 -29.97 -8.81 -20.60
C VAL A 182 -31.22 -8.17 -21.20
N ILE A 183 -31.15 -6.90 -21.59
CA ILE A 183 -32.26 -6.22 -22.27
C ILE A 183 -32.59 -6.92 -23.59
N HIS A 184 -31.58 -7.21 -24.41
CA HIS A 184 -31.78 -7.90 -25.70
C HIS A 184 -32.44 -9.27 -25.52
N THR A 185 -31.98 -10.04 -24.53
CA THR A 185 -32.57 -11.34 -24.18
C THR A 185 -34.03 -11.20 -23.74
N LEU A 186 -34.36 -10.17 -22.96
CA LEU A 186 -35.73 -9.89 -22.54
C LEU A 186 -36.63 -9.54 -23.74
N PHE A 187 -36.14 -8.74 -24.69
CA PHE A 187 -36.84 -8.43 -25.93
C PHE A 187 -37.08 -9.68 -26.79
N LEU A 188 -36.11 -10.60 -26.87
CA LEU A 188 -36.28 -11.89 -27.55
C LEU A 188 -37.37 -12.73 -26.90
N ILE A 189 -37.40 -12.81 -25.58
CA ILE A 189 -38.45 -13.55 -24.85
C ILE A 189 -39.82 -12.91 -25.08
N LEU A 190 -39.91 -11.58 -24.98
CA LEU A 190 -41.16 -10.85 -25.21
C LEU A 190 -41.69 -11.07 -26.63
N SER A 191 -40.78 -11.22 -27.59
CA SER A 191 -41.12 -11.45 -29.00
C SER A 191 -41.85 -12.78 -29.25
N LEU A 192 -41.73 -13.76 -28.36
CA LEU A 192 -42.46 -15.04 -28.45
C LEU A 192 -43.96 -14.90 -28.16
N PHE A 193 -44.36 -13.83 -27.48
CA PHE A 193 -45.75 -13.60 -27.05
C PHE A 193 -46.51 -12.62 -27.96
N PHE A 194 -45.84 -11.96 -28.89
CA PHE A 194 -46.45 -10.96 -29.76
C PHE A 194 -46.06 -11.17 -31.24
N ASN A 195 -47.02 -10.97 -32.16
CA ASN A 195 -46.85 -11.29 -33.59
C ASN A 195 -46.07 -10.20 -34.36
N PHE A 196 -44.76 -10.08 -34.08
CA PHE A 196 -43.86 -9.02 -34.57
C PHE A 196 -42.83 -9.50 -35.61
N ALA A 197 -43.14 -10.52 -36.43
CA ALA A 197 -42.16 -11.23 -37.27
C ALA A 197 -41.18 -10.34 -38.07
N LYS A 198 -41.65 -9.26 -38.72
CA LYS A 198 -40.78 -8.34 -39.48
C LYS A 198 -39.98 -7.36 -38.60
N PHE A 199 -40.56 -6.92 -37.48
CA PHE A 199 -39.92 -5.99 -36.55
C PHE A 199 -38.77 -6.67 -35.81
N ILE A 200 -38.97 -7.93 -35.40
CA ILE A 200 -37.98 -8.77 -34.71
C ILE A 200 -36.75 -9.01 -35.59
N GLN A 201 -36.92 -9.35 -36.86
CA GLN A 201 -35.82 -9.79 -37.71
C GLN A 201 -34.84 -8.67 -38.06
N ILE A 202 -35.33 -7.45 -38.31
CA ILE A 202 -34.50 -6.28 -38.65
C ILE A 202 -33.84 -5.67 -37.40
N TYR A 203 -34.57 -5.62 -36.29
CA TYR A 203 -34.08 -5.06 -35.02
C TYR A 203 -33.04 -5.96 -34.35
N ASN A 204 -33.24 -7.27 -34.37
CA ASN A 204 -32.28 -8.21 -33.79
C ASN A 204 -30.95 -8.22 -34.52
N LEU A 205 -30.97 -8.18 -35.86
CA LEU A 205 -29.73 -8.15 -36.64
C LEU A 205 -28.93 -6.86 -36.38
N THR A 206 -29.61 -5.71 -36.32
CA THR A 206 -28.95 -4.43 -36.06
C THR A 206 -28.39 -4.35 -34.64
N ILE A 207 -29.13 -4.80 -33.62
CA ILE A 207 -28.61 -4.87 -32.24
C ILE A 207 -27.43 -5.83 -32.14
N PHE A 208 -27.53 -7.02 -32.73
CA PHE A 208 -26.47 -8.02 -32.70
C PHE A 208 -25.16 -7.47 -33.30
N ILE A 209 -25.24 -6.75 -34.42
CA ILE A 209 -24.08 -6.09 -35.03
C ILE A 209 -23.49 -5.03 -34.08
N ILE A 210 -24.32 -4.22 -33.43
CA ILE A 210 -23.87 -3.20 -32.47
C ILE A 210 -23.18 -3.84 -31.27
N GLU A 211 -23.77 -4.88 -30.69
CA GLU A 211 -23.19 -5.61 -29.55
C GLU A 211 -21.86 -6.28 -29.93
N PHE A 212 -21.77 -6.85 -31.14
CA PHE A 212 -20.55 -7.45 -31.64
C PHE A 212 -19.43 -6.42 -31.85
N LEU A 213 -19.74 -5.27 -32.44
CA LEU A 213 -18.80 -4.15 -32.56
C LEU A 213 -18.37 -3.62 -31.19
N TRP A 214 -19.29 -3.58 -30.23
CA TRP A 214 -18.98 -3.14 -28.87
C TRP A 214 -18.08 -4.14 -28.13
N LEU A 215 -18.25 -5.44 -28.35
CA LEU A 215 -17.34 -6.50 -27.88
C LEU A 215 -15.93 -6.34 -28.46
N ILE A 216 -15.81 -6.05 -29.76
CA ILE A 216 -14.52 -5.77 -30.39
C ILE A 216 -13.87 -4.54 -29.77
N PHE A 217 -14.63 -3.46 -29.59
CA PHE A 217 -14.15 -2.25 -28.91
C PHE A 217 -13.68 -2.55 -27.49
N TYR A 218 -14.47 -3.31 -26.72
CA TYR A 218 -14.09 -3.75 -25.38
C TYR A 218 -12.78 -4.54 -25.39
N ALA A 219 -12.60 -5.48 -26.32
CA ALA A 219 -11.37 -6.28 -26.41
C ALA A 219 -10.13 -5.41 -26.71
N ILE A 220 -10.25 -4.47 -27.65
CA ILE A 220 -9.18 -3.52 -27.99
C ILE A 220 -8.87 -2.62 -26.77
N TYR A 221 -9.90 -2.07 -26.14
CA TYR A 221 -9.75 -1.18 -24.99
C TYR A 221 -9.16 -1.91 -23.78
N ALA A 222 -9.61 -3.14 -23.49
CA ALA A 222 -9.08 -3.96 -22.42
C ALA A 222 -7.59 -4.30 -22.66
N LYS A 223 -7.19 -4.56 -23.91
CA LYS A 223 -5.78 -4.75 -24.27
C LYS A 223 -4.96 -3.48 -24.04
N TYR A 224 -5.47 -2.33 -24.47
CA TYR A 224 -4.83 -1.03 -24.23
C TYR A 224 -4.67 -0.74 -22.72
N GLU A 225 -5.75 -0.89 -21.95
CA GLU A 225 -5.78 -0.62 -20.51
C GLU A 225 -4.83 -1.57 -19.75
N THR A 226 -4.77 -2.85 -20.12
CA THR A 226 -3.82 -3.80 -19.52
C THR A 226 -2.37 -3.50 -19.86
N THR A 227 -2.07 -3.00 -21.06
CA THR A 227 -0.70 -2.54 -21.39
C THR A 227 -0.30 -1.27 -20.65
N LYS A 228 -1.26 -0.37 -20.38
CA LYS A 228 -1.02 0.89 -19.67
C LYS A 228 -0.59 0.67 -18.22
N TYR A 229 -1.11 -0.36 -17.56
CA TYR A 229 -0.89 -0.61 -16.12
C TYR A 229 0.03 -1.81 -15.82
N LYS A 230 0.84 -2.28 -16.79
CA LYS A 230 1.69 -3.49 -16.65
C LYS A 230 3.02 -3.29 -15.89
N ASN A 231 3.11 -2.25 -15.04
CA ASN A 231 4.32 -1.95 -14.26
C ASN A 231 4.14 -2.31 -12.78
#